data_AF-A0A1G5KUK1-F1
#
_entry.id   AF-A0A1G5KUK1-F1
#
_cell.length_a   1.000
_cell.length_b   1.000
_cell.length_c   1.000
_cell.angle_alpha   90.00
_cell.angle_beta   90.00
_cell.angle_gamma   90.00
#
_symmetry.space_group_name_H-M   'P 1'
#
loop_
_entity.id
_entity.type
_entity.pdbx_description
1 polymer ?
#
loop_
_entity_poly.entity_id
_entity_poly.type
_entity_poly.pdbx_seq_one_letter_code
_entity_poly.pdbx_strand_id
1 'polypeptide(L)'
;QYAAELVRGNVKEVAKAEFAAAKKAKLDDILKGLTKDAKKAASDDEGEVTAPPQEVVTGSISGIDIMDLEDAVKALWKKGIYAESGMGCTGPVVMVSEEKLSTAIKVLAEAGFVAGEASC
;
A
#
# COMPACT_ATOMS: atom_id res chain seq x y z
N GLN A 1 -26.40 -21.70 21.24
CA GLN A 1 -25.97 -23.07 20.88
C GLN A 1 -24.52 -23.11 20.42
N TYR A 2 -24.07 -22.25 19.49
CA TYR A 2 -22.69 -22.21 18.98
C TYR A 2 -21.57 -22.07 20.04
N ALA A 3 -21.76 -21.26 21.09
CA ALA A 3 -20.74 -21.10 22.13
C ALA A 3 -20.48 -22.39 22.93
N ALA A 4 -21.48 -23.25 23.10
CA ALA A 4 -21.34 -24.52 23.81
C ALA A 4 -20.58 -25.57 22.98
N GLU A 5 -20.74 -25.52 21.65
CA GLU A 5 -20.03 -26.38 20.70
C GLU A 5 -18.55 -25.98 20.57
N LEU A 6 -18.24 -24.68 20.63
CA LEU A 6 -16.84 -24.18 20.67
C LEU A 6 -16.09 -24.67 21.91
N VAL A 7 -16.76 -24.71 23.07
CA VAL A 7 -16.16 -25.20 24.33
C VAL A 7 -15.99 -26.72 24.30
N ARG A 8 -16.97 -27.47 23.75
CA ARG A 8 -16.85 -28.94 23.57
C ARG A 8 -15.79 -29.34 22.54
N GLY A 9 -15.67 -28.58 21.45
CA GLY A 9 -14.68 -28.80 20.39
C GLY A 9 -13.27 -28.33 20.73
N ASN A 10 -13.07 -27.79 21.93
CA ASN A 10 -11.77 -27.38 22.48
C ASN A 10 -10.93 -26.57 21.48
N VAL A 11 -11.58 -25.58 20.84
CA VAL A 11 -11.05 -24.82 19.70
C VAL A 11 -9.68 -24.19 19.97
N LYS A 12 -9.38 -23.85 21.24
CA LYS A 12 -8.07 -23.33 21.64
C LYS A 12 -6.94 -24.34 21.42
N GLU A 13 -7.18 -25.62 21.70
CA GLU A 13 -6.19 -26.68 21.56
C GLU A 13 -6.02 -27.06 20.08
N VAL A 14 -7.13 -27.15 19.34
CA VAL A 14 -7.11 -27.38 17.88
C VAL A 14 -6.36 -26.24 17.18
N ALA A 15 -6.67 -24.98 17.51
CA ALA A 15 -5.96 -23.83 16.94
C ALA A 15 -4.46 -23.89 17.22
N LYS A 16 -4.03 -24.19 18.46
CA LYS A 16 -2.59 -24.33 18.78
C LYS A 16 -1.94 -25.46 17.97
N ALA A 17 -2.60 -26.60 17.80
CA ALA A 17 -2.07 -27.71 17.03
C ALA A 17 -1.91 -27.35 15.55
N GLU A 18 -2.90 -26.72 14.95
CA GLU A 18 -2.86 -26.23 13.57
C GLU A 18 -1.77 -25.16 13.37
N PHE A 19 -1.68 -24.18 14.28
CA PHE A 19 -0.62 -23.18 14.24
C PHE A 19 0.76 -23.79 14.45
N ALA A 20 0.91 -24.80 15.30
CA ALA A 20 2.18 -25.51 15.47
C ALA A 20 2.57 -26.31 14.22
N ALA A 21 1.61 -26.97 13.57
CA ALA A 21 1.82 -27.66 12.30
C ALA A 21 2.22 -26.68 11.19
N ALA A 22 1.56 -25.52 11.11
CA ALA A 22 1.89 -24.47 10.15
C ALA A 22 3.28 -23.86 10.41
N LYS A 23 3.65 -23.61 11.67
CA LYS A 23 5.00 -23.15 12.05
C LYS A 23 6.06 -24.21 11.72
N LYS A 24 5.77 -25.49 11.92
CA LYS A 24 6.64 -26.61 11.51
C LYS A 24 6.78 -26.70 9.99
N ALA A 25 5.74 -26.32 9.25
CA ALA A 25 5.76 -26.17 7.80
C ALA A 25 6.45 -24.88 7.32
N LYS A 26 7.18 -24.17 8.20
CA LYS A 26 7.93 -22.95 7.89
C LYS A 26 7.05 -21.77 7.45
N LEU A 27 5.81 -21.70 7.92
CA LEU A 27 4.95 -20.54 7.69
C LEU A 27 5.65 -19.23 8.08
N ASP A 28 6.41 -19.23 9.19
CA ASP A 28 7.17 -18.06 9.64
C ASP A 28 8.27 -17.63 8.63
N ASP A 29 8.89 -18.57 7.90
CA ASP A 29 9.89 -18.25 6.88
C ASP A 29 9.25 -17.71 5.60
N ILE A 30 8.08 -18.24 5.23
CA ILE A 30 7.28 -17.75 4.08
C ILE A 30 6.81 -16.31 4.35
N LEU A 31 6.30 -16.05 5.57
CA LEU A 31 5.89 -14.72 5.99
C LEU A 31 7.09 -13.75 6.04
N LYS A 32 8.27 -14.20 6.49
CA LYS A 32 9.51 -13.39 6.43
C LYS A 32 9.97 -13.10 5.00
N GLY A 33 9.76 -14.02 4.06
CA GLY A 33 10.01 -13.81 2.63
C GLY A 33 9.09 -12.70 2.09
N LEU A 34 7.78 -12.87 2.24
CA LEU A 34 6.77 -11.91 1.77
C LEU A 34 6.91 -10.53 2.41
N THR A 35 7.24 -10.47 3.70
CA THR A 35 7.49 -9.18 4.38
C THR A 35 8.80 -8.54 3.97
N LYS A 36 9.81 -9.27 3.47
CA LYS A 36 11.01 -8.63 2.91
C LYS A 36 10.75 -8.02 1.54
N ASP A 37 9.91 -8.65 0.72
CA ASP A 37 9.46 -8.06 -0.54
C ASP A 37 8.56 -6.83 -0.29
N ALA A 38 7.71 -6.86 0.77
CA ALA A 38 6.97 -5.67 1.21
C ALA A 38 7.86 -4.60 1.88
N LYS A 39 8.91 -5.00 2.62
CA LYS A 39 9.81 -4.07 3.31
C LYS A 39 10.88 -3.47 2.40
N LYS A 40 11.13 -4.06 1.22
CA LYS A 40 11.95 -3.43 0.18
C LYS A 40 11.27 -2.19 -0.43
N ALA A 41 9.96 -2.03 -0.26
CA ALA A 41 9.26 -0.79 -0.56
C ALA A 41 9.31 0.23 0.61
N ALA A 42 9.53 -0.23 1.84
CA ALA A 42 9.43 0.60 3.06
C ALA A 42 10.78 0.95 3.73
N SER A 43 11.94 0.65 3.14
CA SER A 43 13.23 0.85 3.83
C SER A 43 14.36 1.44 2.98
N ASP A 44 14.06 2.06 1.83
CA ASP A 44 15.03 2.92 1.15
C ASP A 44 14.44 4.34 1.00
N ASP A 45 15.11 5.29 1.66
CA ASP A 45 14.83 6.72 1.73
C ASP A 45 13.88 7.19 2.87
N GLU A 46 14.37 7.08 4.11
CA GLU A 46 14.07 8.03 5.20
C GLU A 46 14.81 9.38 5.00
N GLY A 47 15.07 9.77 3.74
CA GLY A 47 15.50 11.13 3.45
C GLY A 47 14.32 12.07 3.64
N GLU A 48 14.50 13.21 4.29
CA GLU A 48 13.54 14.31 4.27
C GLU A 48 13.14 14.59 2.82
N VAL A 49 12.02 14.02 2.39
CA VAL A 49 11.47 14.30 1.08
C VAL A 49 10.84 15.68 1.22
N THR A 50 11.66 16.72 1.00
CA THR A 50 11.20 18.11 1.08
C THR A 50 10.16 18.31 -0.01
N ALA A 51 8.97 18.78 0.38
CA ALA A 51 7.92 19.10 -0.55
C ALA A 51 8.47 20.01 -1.67
N PRO A 52 8.36 19.62 -2.95
CA PRO A 52 8.69 20.50 -4.06
C PRO A 52 7.88 21.81 -3.97
N PRO A 53 8.32 22.91 -4.61
CA PRO A 53 7.56 24.15 -4.61
C PRO A 53 6.11 23.90 -5.01
N GLN A 54 5.19 24.47 -4.22
CA GLN A 54 3.75 24.25 -4.35
C GLN A 54 3.29 24.62 -5.76
N GLU A 55 2.68 23.67 -6.45
CA GLU A 55 2.19 23.83 -7.82
C GLU A 55 0.67 23.63 -7.81
N VAL A 56 -0.04 24.28 -8.74
CA VAL A 56 -1.49 24.10 -8.87
C VAL A 56 -1.79 22.65 -9.26
N VAL A 57 -2.41 21.92 -8.34
CA VAL A 57 -2.82 20.54 -8.56
C VAL A 57 -4.18 20.51 -9.28
N THR A 58 -4.15 20.44 -10.61
CA THR A 58 -5.36 20.39 -11.45
C THR A 58 -5.73 18.96 -11.87
N GLY A 59 -4.76 18.06 -11.90
CA GLY A 59 -4.91 16.65 -12.20
C GLY A 59 -5.18 15.81 -10.96
N SER A 60 -5.99 14.76 -11.08
CA SER A 60 -6.20 13.77 -10.03
C SER A 60 -5.98 12.36 -10.56
N ILE A 61 -5.26 11.55 -9.78
CA ILE A 61 -4.99 10.14 -10.07
C ILE A 61 -5.75 9.33 -9.03
N SER A 62 -6.72 8.55 -9.50
CA SER A 62 -7.54 7.67 -8.67
C SER A 62 -7.03 6.23 -8.68
N GLY A 63 -7.51 5.42 -7.73
CA GLY A 63 -7.19 3.99 -7.65
C GLY A 63 -5.93 3.67 -6.87
N ILE A 64 -5.54 4.56 -5.94
CA ILE A 64 -4.41 4.35 -5.02
C ILE A 64 -4.97 3.79 -3.72
N ASP A 65 -4.32 2.77 -3.15
CA ASP A 65 -4.71 2.24 -1.84
C ASP A 65 -4.45 3.30 -0.76
N ILE A 66 -5.36 3.41 0.21
CA ILE A 66 -5.22 4.33 1.33
C ILE A 66 -3.96 4.05 2.15
N MET A 67 -3.53 2.78 2.23
CA MET A 67 -2.31 2.41 2.95
C MET A 67 -1.03 2.88 2.24
N ASP A 68 -1.08 2.99 0.92
CA ASP A 68 0.08 3.33 0.08
C ASP A 68 0.12 4.80 -0.33
N LEU A 69 -0.87 5.59 0.08
CA LEU A 69 -1.07 6.95 -0.42
C LEU A 69 0.07 7.90 -0.03
N GLU A 70 0.60 7.76 1.19
CA GLU A 70 1.76 8.54 1.62
C GLU A 70 3.03 8.16 0.85
N ASP A 71 3.21 6.87 0.56
CA ASP A 71 4.39 6.39 -0.16
C ASP A 71 4.33 6.74 -1.65
N ALA A 72 3.13 6.77 -2.24
CA ALA A 72 2.86 7.31 -3.57
C ALA A 72 3.22 8.81 -3.67
N VAL A 73 2.81 9.62 -2.69
CA VAL A 73 3.16 11.05 -2.64
C VAL A 73 4.67 11.24 -2.49
N LYS A 74 5.32 10.49 -1.60
CA LYS A 74 6.79 10.53 -1.44
C LYS A 74 7.51 10.09 -2.71
N ALA A 75 7.03 9.08 -3.42
CA ALA A 75 7.62 8.62 -4.68
C ALA A 75 7.57 9.71 -5.77
N LEU A 76 6.49 10.50 -5.82
CA LEU A 76 6.37 11.64 -6.73
C LEU A 76 7.28 12.80 -6.32
N TRP A 77 7.36 13.11 -5.03
CA TRP A 77 8.25 14.15 -4.52
C TRP A 77 9.74 13.81 -4.76
N LYS A 78 10.15 12.53 -4.64
CA LYS A 78 11.50 12.04 -5.02
C LYS A 78 11.84 12.30 -6.49
N LYS A 79 10.83 12.42 -7.36
CA LYS A 79 10.97 12.78 -8.78
C LYS A 79 10.80 14.28 -9.04
N GLY A 80 10.64 15.10 -8.00
CA GLY A 80 10.43 16.55 -8.11
C GLY A 80 9.03 16.96 -8.56
N ILE A 81 8.05 16.06 -8.45
CA ILE A 81 6.65 16.32 -8.81
C ILE A 81 5.90 16.67 -7.53
N TYR A 82 5.34 17.89 -7.43
CA TYR A 82 4.48 18.24 -6.31
C TYR A 82 3.18 17.43 -6.41
N ALA A 83 2.85 16.78 -5.31
CA ALA A 83 1.69 15.91 -5.20
C ALA A 83 1.03 16.08 -3.84
N GLU A 84 -0.30 16.07 -3.81
CA GLU A 84 -1.08 16.15 -2.58
C GLU A 84 -1.98 14.93 -2.43
N SER A 85 -2.11 14.46 -1.20
CA SER A 85 -3.07 13.44 -0.83
C SER A 85 -4.49 14.01 -0.80
N GLY A 86 -5.44 13.33 -1.43
CA GLY A 86 -6.85 13.72 -1.42
C GLY A 86 -7.79 12.53 -1.28
N MET A 87 -9.05 12.83 -1.03
CA MET A 87 -10.15 11.86 -1.10
C MET A 87 -11.13 12.37 -2.14
N GLY A 88 -11.16 11.70 -3.30
CA GLY A 88 -12.10 11.99 -4.37
C GLY A 88 -13.47 11.38 -4.08
N CYS A 89 -14.42 11.63 -4.97
CA CYS A 89 -15.76 11.04 -4.90
C CYS A 89 -15.73 9.50 -4.86
N THR A 90 -14.69 8.89 -5.46
CA THR A 90 -14.56 7.44 -5.68
C THR A 90 -13.48 6.79 -4.82
N GLY A 91 -12.93 7.48 -3.81
CA GLY A 91 -11.93 6.94 -2.89
C GLY A 91 -10.64 7.76 -2.81
N PRO A 92 -9.54 7.16 -2.32
CA PRO A 92 -8.26 7.84 -2.16
C PRO A 92 -7.69 8.25 -3.52
N VAL A 93 -7.22 9.50 -3.62
CA VAL A 93 -6.64 10.06 -4.85
C VAL A 93 -5.37 10.84 -4.55
N VAL A 94 -4.47 10.93 -5.53
CA VAL A 94 -3.31 11.82 -5.48
C VAL A 94 -3.48 12.91 -6.52
N MET A 95 -3.34 14.17 -6.10
CA MET A 95 -3.51 15.35 -6.94
C MET A 95 -2.13 15.85 -7.39
N VAL A 96 -1.98 16.12 -8.68
CA VAL A 96 -0.73 16.57 -9.33
C VAL A 96 -1.05 17.65 -10.37
N SER A 97 -0.05 18.38 -10.84
CA SER A 97 -0.20 19.30 -11.98
C SER A 97 -0.51 18.54 -13.28
N GLU A 98 -1.40 19.07 -14.12
CA GLU A 98 -1.76 18.47 -15.42
C GLU A 98 -0.54 18.22 -16.33
N GLU A 99 0.44 19.13 -16.33
CA GLU A 99 1.66 18.98 -17.13
C GLU A 99 2.48 17.75 -16.71
N LYS A 100 2.42 17.41 -15.41
CA LYS A 100 3.17 16.31 -14.80
C LYS A 100 2.34 15.04 -14.62
N LEU A 101 1.04 15.07 -14.93
CA LEU A 101 0.10 13.96 -14.78
C LEU A 101 0.57 12.70 -15.52
N SER A 102 0.97 12.85 -16.78
CA SER A 102 1.48 11.74 -17.61
C SER A 102 2.77 11.10 -17.05
N THR A 103 3.63 11.91 -16.44
CA THR A 103 4.87 11.43 -15.81
C THR A 103 4.58 10.79 -14.45
N ALA A 104 3.67 11.38 -13.67
CA ALA A 104 3.22 10.87 -12.38
C ALA A 104 2.55 9.49 -12.51
N ILE A 105 1.68 9.29 -13.50
CA ILE A 105 1.08 7.97 -13.78
C ILE A 105 2.16 6.93 -14.05
N LYS A 106 3.18 7.26 -14.85
CA LYS A 106 4.29 6.33 -15.14
C LYS A 106 5.07 5.96 -13.89
N VAL A 107 5.42 6.96 -13.06
CA VAL A 107 6.15 6.73 -11.80
C VAL A 107 5.34 5.87 -10.84
N LEU A 108 4.04 6.13 -10.71
CA LEU A 108 3.15 5.36 -9.84
C LEU A 108 2.91 3.94 -10.37
N ALA A 109 2.82 3.75 -11.69
CA ALA A 109 2.71 2.44 -12.31
C ALA A 109 4.01 1.61 -12.15
N GLU A 110 5.19 2.24 -12.31
CA GLU A 110 6.49 1.61 -12.04
C GLU A 110 6.64 1.21 -10.57
N ALA A 111 6.13 2.02 -9.65
CA ALA A 111 6.13 1.75 -8.22
C ALA A 111 5.03 0.76 -7.78
N GLY A 112 4.11 0.37 -8.67
CA GLY A 112 3.05 -0.60 -8.40
C GLY A 112 1.86 -0.05 -7.61
N PHE A 113 1.76 1.28 -7.43
CA PHE A 113 0.66 1.91 -6.68
C PHE A 113 -0.62 2.09 -7.49
N VAL A 114 -0.54 2.01 -8.82
CA VAL A 114 -1.69 2.13 -9.72
C VAL A 114 -1.64 1.00 -10.74
N ALA A 115 -2.68 0.16 -10.78
CA ALA A 115 -2.96 -0.68 -11.93
C ALA A 115 -3.58 0.23 -13.00
N GLY A 116 -2.90 0.38 -14.14
CA GLY A 116 -3.22 1.37 -15.17
C GLY A 116 -4.71 1.57 -15.40
N GLU A 117 -5.11 2.85 -15.38
CA GLU A 117 -6.39 3.39 -15.83
C GLU A 117 -7.58 2.42 -15.75
N ALA A 118 -8.19 2.32 -14.56
CA ALA A 118 -9.58 1.89 -14.49
C ALA A 118 -10.47 3.05 -14.99
N SER A 119 -10.47 3.26 -16.31
CA SER A 119 -11.49 4.01 -17.02
C SER A 119 -12.81 3.24 -16.92
N CYS A 120 -13.78 3.78 -16.17
CA CYS A 120 -15.20 3.49 -16.30
C CYS A 120 -15.99 4.72 -15.84
#